data_AF-A0A1J8P398-F1
#
_entry.id   AF-A0A1J8P398-F1
#
_cell.length_a   1.000
_cell.length_b   1.000
_cell.length_c   1.000
_cell.angle_alpha   90.00
_cell.angle_beta   90.00
_cell.angle_gamma   90.00
#
_symmetry.space_group_name_H-M   'P 1'
#
loop_
_entity.id
_entity.type
_entity.pdbx_description
1 polymer ?
#
loop_
_entity_poly.entity_id
_entity_poly.type
_entity_poly.pdbx_seq_one_letter_code
_entity_poly.pdbx_strand_id
1 'polypeptide(L)'
;MKQEFYDYLISIGKRPNTANSYRSAINGISQDYSQRIGEEINVYEIQEQDKINGISQKYSLNGDYANVGNNGNGTWRCAIARYSEFFANRGNITINKIKQESTYEDNQIISTLGVKMCASPLNQILYGPPGTGKTYSTVNKALDILLGENRNSDINSIGKLKEKFGSQVEFVTFHQSY
;
A
#
# COMPACT_ATOMS: atom_id res chain seq x y z
N MET A 1 11.99 -13.48 9.61
CA MET A 1 10.82 -12.56 9.67
C MET A 1 11.00 -11.29 8.84
N LYS A 2 11.94 -10.41 9.21
CA LYS A 2 12.12 -9.09 8.57
C LYS A 2 12.56 -9.15 7.10
N GLN A 3 13.52 -10.02 6.77
CA GLN A 3 13.97 -10.21 5.39
C GLN A 3 12.90 -10.91 4.54
N GLU A 4 12.30 -11.98 5.05
CA GLU A 4 11.20 -12.68 4.36
C GLU A 4 10.01 -11.76 4.05
N PHE A 5 9.69 -10.80 4.94
CA PHE A 5 8.65 -9.80 4.66
C PHE A 5 9.04 -8.88 3.52
N TYR A 6 10.31 -8.45 3.47
CA TYR A 6 10.81 -7.67 2.34
C TYR A 6 10.70 -8.46 1.04
N ASP A 7 11.16 -9.72 1.03
CA ASP A 7 11.13 -10.58 -0.15
C ASP A 7 9.69 -10.84 -0.61
N TYR A 8 8.76 -11.04 0.33
CA TYR A 8 7.33 -11.11 0.05
C TYR A 8 6.82 -9.84 -0.65
N LEU A 9 7.15 -8.65 -0.14
CA LEU A 9 6.72 -7.38 -0.76
C LEU A 9 7.26 -7.23 -2.19
N ILE A 10 8.52 -7.64 -2.44
CA ILE A 10 9.09 -7.66 -3.79
C ILE A 10 8.33 -8.66 -4.68
N SER A 11 8.02 -9.85 -4.14
CA SER A 11 7.31 -10.91 -4.88
C SER A 11 5.91 -10.49 -5.35
N ILE A 12 5.24 -9.61 -4.60
CA ILE A 12 3.94 -9.01 -4.95
C ILE A 12 4.09 -7.67 -5.69
N GLY A 13 5.25 -7.39 -6.29
CA GLY A 13 5.46 -6.25 -7.18
C GLY A 13 5.71 -4.90 -6.50
N LYS A 14 5.96 -4.83 -5.19
CA LYS A 14 6.37 -3.56 -4.56
C LYS A 14 7.79 -3.19 -4.96
N ARG A 15 8.01 -1.89 -5.17
CA ARG A 15 9.35 -1.34 -5.43
C ARG A 15 10.27 -1.55 -4.21
N PRO A 16 11.58 -1.79 -4.40
CA PRO A 16 12.55 -1.94 -3.31
C PRO A 16 12.49 -0.83 -2.25
N ASN A 17 12.36 0.43 -2.68
CA ASN A 17 12.28 1.56 -1.76
C ASN A 17 10.99 1.53 -0.92
N THR A 18 9.87 1.12 -1.51
CA THR A 18 8.60 0.96 -0.79
C THR A 18 8.68 -0.21 0.19
N ALA A 19 9.25 -1.34 -0.22
CA ALA A 19 9.45 -2.50 0.65
C ALA A 19 10.36 -2.17 1.85
N ASN A 20 11.45 -1.44 1.62
CA ASN A 20 12.31 -0.94 2.69
C ASN A 20 11.60 0.05 3.60
N SER A 21 10.77 0.95 3.06
CA SER A 21 9.96 1.88 3.84
C SER A 21 8.99 1.14 4.77
N TYR A 22 8.31 0.10 4.28
CA TYR A 22 7.41 -0.72 5.10
C TYR A 22 8.17 -1.49 6.16
N ARG A 23 9.33 -2.06 5.79
CA ARG A 23 10.22 -2.77 6.72
C ARG A 23 10.72 -1.86 7.85
N SER A 24 11.01 -0.60 7.55
CA SER A 24 11.39 0.40 8.55
C SER A 24 10.21 0.78 9.43
N ALA A 25 9.03 0.98 8.83
CA ALA A 25 7.80 1.33 9.54
C ALA A 25 7.38 0.30 10.58
N ILE A 26 7.53 -1.01 10.31
CA ILE A 26 7.25 -2.05 11.31
C ILE A 26 8.10 -1.86 12.58
N ASN A 27 9.38 -1.47 12.48
CA ASN A 27 10.18 -1.22 13.69
C ASN A 27 9.65 0.01 14.47
N GLY A 28 9.18 1.04 13.76
CA GLY A 28 8.55 2.20 14.39
C GLY A 28 7.23 1.83 15.09
N ILE A 29 6.44 0.93 14.48
CA ILE A 29 5.22 0.40 15.08
C ILE A 29 5.54 -0.44 16.33
N SER A 30 6.57 -1.30 16.29
CA SER A 30 7.04 -2.03 17.47
C SER A 30 7.34 -1.07 18.64
N GLN A 31 8.08 0.01 18.37
CA GLN A 31 8.45 1.01 19.39
C GLN A 31 7.23 1.77 19.94
N ASP A 32 6.40 2.32 19.06
CA ASP A 32 5.21 3.09 19.47
C ASP A 32 4.20 2.21 20.22
N TYR A 33 3.96 0.98 19.74
CA TYR A 33 3.05 0.05 20.40
C TYR A 33 3.56 -0.34 21.79
N SER A 34 4.86 -0.64 21.91
CA SER A 34 5.48 -0.99 23.19
C SER A 34 5.32 0.12 24.23
N GLN A 35 5.57 1.36 23.83
CA GLN A 35 5.41 2.53 24.71
C GLN A 35 3.97 2.72 25.18
N ARG A 36 2.98 2.43 24.32
CA ARG A 36 1.56 2.61 24.65
C ARG A 36 1.05 1.60 25.67
N ILE A 37 1.51 0.35 25.59
CA ILE A 37 1.05 -0.72 26.47
C ILE A 37 1.97 -0.94 27.69
N GLY A 38 3.16 -0.33 27.69
CA GLY A 38 4.13 -0.49 28.78
C GLY A 38 4.84 -1.85 28.79
N GLU A 39 4.85 -2.56 27.66
CA GLU A 39 5.44 -3.88 27.48
C GLU A 39 6.30 -3.87 26.21
N GLU A 40 7.49 -4.46 26.27
CA GLU A 40 8.38 -4.55 25.11
C GLU A 40 7.84 -5.56 24.09
N ILE A 41 7.44 -5.06 22.91
CA ILE A 41 6.95 -5.86 21.79
C ILE A 41 7.77 -5.57 20.55
N ASN A 42 8.28 -6.63 19.94
CA ASN A 42 8.77 -6.61 18.57
C ASN A 42 7.76 -7.30 17.65
N VAL A 43 7.10 -6.53 16.78
CA VAL A 43 6.13 -7.07 15.79
C VAL A 43 6.73 -8.19 14.95
N TYR A 44 8.04 -8.14 14.65
CA TYR A 44 8.70 -9.20 13.90
C TYR A 44 8.86 -10.52 14.67
N GLU A 45 8.72 -10.52 15.99
CA GLU A 45 8.92 -11.70 16.85
C GLU A 45 7.58 -12.33 17.28
N ILE A 46 6.46 -11.65 17.05
CA ILE A 46 5.11 -12.16 17.35
C ILE A 46 4.84 -13.43 16.54
N GLN A 47 4.41 -14.49 17.24
CA GLN A 47 4.07 -15.79 16.64
C GLN A 47 2.56 -16.01 16.45
N GLU A 48 1.72 -15.14 17.04
CA GLU A 48 0.27 -15.27 17.04
C GLU A 48 -0.37 -14.32 16.03
N GLN A 49 -1.10 -14.86 15.06
CA GLN A 49 -1.79 -14.07 14.02
C GLN A 49 -2.77 -13.06 14.64
N ASP A 50 -3.52 -13.45 15.67
CA ASP A 50 -4.52 -12.59 16.30
C ASP A 50 -3.90 -11.34 16.94
N LYS A 51 -2.69 -11.47 17.51
CA LYS A 51 -1.94 -10.32 18.03
C LYS A 51 -1.54 -9.36 16.90
N ILE A 52 -1.06 -9.88 15.77
CA ILE A 52 -0.69 -9.05 14.61
C ILE A 52 -1.93 -8.36 14.04
N ASN A 53 -3.06 -9.08 13.91
CA ASN A 53 -4.33 -8.53 13.47
C ASN A 53 -4.82 -7.41 14.41
N GLY A 54 -4.73 -7.63 15.74
CA GLY A 54 -5.11 -6.63 16.74
C GLY A 54 -4.28 -5.35 16.64
N ILE A 55 -2.95 -5.48 16.47
CA ILE A 55 -2.07 -4.33 16.23
C ILE A 55 -2.47 -3.64 14.92
N SER A 56 -2.64 -4.39 13.83
CA SER A 56 -3.05 -3.84 12.52
C SER A 56 -4.37 -3.06 12.61
N GLN A 57 -5.35 -3.55 13.36
CA GLN A 57 -6.62 -2.86 13.57
C GLN A 57 -6.45 -1.54 14.32
N LYS A 58 -5.61 -1.50 15.37
CA LYS A 58 -5.34 -0.28 16.13
C LYS A 58 -4.70 0.83 15.30
N TYR A 59 -3.80 0.50 14.36
CA TYR A 59 -3.20 1.48 13.44
C TYR A 59 -4.02 1.72 12.15
N SER A 60 -5.19 1.09 12.01
CA SER A 60 -6.06 1.31 10.87
C SER A 60 -6.66 2.74 10.86
N LEU A 61 -7.32 3.13 9.77
CA LEU A 61 -7.97 4.46 9.67
C LEU A 61 -8.97 4.75 10.79
N ASN A 62 -9.60 3.69 11.32
CA ASN A 62 -10.65 3.77 12.34
C ASN A 62 -10.17 3.20 13.69
N GLY A 63 -8.88 2.91 13.83
CA GLY A 63 -8.32 2.36 15.06
C GLY A 63 -7.89 3.44 16.04
N ASP A 64 -7.68 3.03 17.30
CA ASP A 64 -7.26 3.91 18.40
C ASP A 64 -5.99 4.72 18.06
N TYR A 65 -5.12 4.18 17.20
CA TYR A 65 -3.83 4.76 16.82
C TYR A 65 -3.81 5.24 15.37
N ALA A 66 -4.98 5.57 14.79
CA ALA A 66 -5.11 6.04 13.40
C ALA A 66 -4.19 7.20 13.05
N ASN A 67 -4.01 8.16 13.98
CA ASN A 67 -3.12 9.30 13.80
C ASN A 67 -1.67 8.87 13.54
N VAL A 68 -1.16 7.92 14.33
CA VAL A 68 0.19 7.36 14.17
C VAL A 68 0.24 6.41 12.98
N GLY A 69 -0.86 5.68 12.70
CA GLY A 69 -1.01 4.88 11.49
C GLY A 69 -0.85 5.68 10.20
N ASN A 70 -1.19 6.99 10.23
CA ASN A 70 -0.98 7.93 9.14
C ASN A 70 0.47 8.45 8.99
N ASN A 71 1.41 8.03 9.84
CA ASN A 71 2.83 8.38 9.70
C ASN A 71 3.38 7.97 8.33
N GLY A 72 4.13 8.90 7.72
CA GLY A 72 4.62 8.74 6.35
C GLY A 72 3.47 8.64 5.33
N ASN A 73 2.40 9.42 5.50
CA ASN A 73 1.20 9.40 4.65
C ASN A 73 0.50 8.03 4.62
N GLY A 74 0.38 7.38 5.78
CA GLY A 74 -0.24 6.05 5.89
C GLY A 74 0.74 4.88 5.73
N THR A 75 2.04 5.15 5.58
CA THR A 75 3.07 4.10 5.46
C THR A 75 2.99 3.10 6.61
N TRP A 76 2.78 3.56 7.84
CA TRP A 76 2.73 2.69 9.01
C TRP A 76 1.51 1.75 8.98
N ARG A 77 0.31 2.31 8.78
CA ARG A 77 -0.92 1.52 8.56
C ARG A 77 -0.72 0.48 7.46
N CYS A 78 -0.12 0.89 6.34
CA CYS A 78 0.07 0.00 5.20
C CYS A 78 1.08 -1.10 5.49
N ALA A 79 2.16 -0.77 6.21
CA ALA A 79 3.19 -1.73 6.57
C ALA A 79 2.63 -2.84 7.47
N ILE A 80 1.88 -2.49 8.54
CA ILE A 80 1.32 -3.49 9.45
C ILE A 80 0.20 -4.32 8.81
N ALA A 81 -0.64 -3.70 7.97
CA ALA A 81 -1.65 -4.44 7.23
C ALA A 81 -1.02 -5.48 6.29
N ARG A 82 0.02 -5.09 5.54
CA ARG A 82 0.77 -6.02 4.67
C ARG A 82 1.55 -7.06 5.45
N TYR A 83 2.04 -6.72 6.64
CA TYR A 83 2.71 -7.68 7.50
C TYR A 83 1.74 -8.72 8.04
N SER A 84 0.51 -8.33 8.39
CA SER A 84 -0.56 -9.25 8.79
C SER A 84 -0.92 -10.24 7.69
N GLU A 85 -1.06 -9.75 6.46
CA GLU A 85 -1.29 -10.56 5.25
C GLU A 85 -0.13 -11.53 5.00
N PHE A 86 1.10 -11.02 5.02
CA PHE A 86 2.31 -11.82 4.91
C PHE A 86 2.33 -12.94 5.96
N PHE A 87 2.02 -12.62 7.21
CA PHE A 87 2.07 -13.59 8.30
C PHE A 87 1.04 -14.72 8.10
N ALA A 88 -0.18 -14.37 7.70
CA ALA A 88 -1.24 -15.33 7.41
C ALA A 88 -0.87 -16.25 6.24
N ASN A 89 -0.22 -15.68 5.21
CA ASN A 89 0.13 -16.40 3.99
C ASN A 89 1.40 -17.27 4.09
N ARG A 90 2.15 -17.21 5.19
CA ARG A 90 3.33 -18.08 5.42
C ARG A 90 2.99 -19.56 5.37
N GLY A 91 1.78 -19.95 5.76
CA GLY A 91 1.30 -21.33 5.68
C GLY A 91 0.83 -21.76 4.28
N ASN A 92 0.60 -20.81 3.36
CA ASN A 92 -0.07 -21.05 2.07
C ASN A 92 0.83 -20.79 0.84
N ILE A 93 2.16 -20.74 1.02
CA ILE A 93 3.17 -20.42 -0.01
C ILE A 93 3.05 -21.30 -1.28
N THR A 94 2.41 -22.46 -1.21
CA THR A 94 2.22 -23.38 -2.35
C THR A 94 1.14 -22.93 -3.36
N ILE A 95 0.14 -22.13 -2.96
CA ILE A 95 -0.99 -21.80 -3.88
C ILE A 95 -0.62 -20.64 -4.84
N ASN A 96 0.14 -19.65 -4.37
CA ASN A 96 0.43 -18.44 -5.16
C ASN A 96 1.58 -18.59 -6.16
N LYS A 97 2.32 -19.71 -6.12
CA LYS A 97 3.34 -20.03 -7.13
C LYS A 97 2.74 -20.60 -8.43
N ILE A 98 1.46 -21.00 -8.41
CA ILE A 98 0.79 -21.71 -9.53
C ILE A 98 -0.24 -20.84 -10.27
N LYS A 99 -0.73 -19.73 -9.69
CA LYS A 99 -1.72 -18.86 -10.35
C LYS A 99 -1.17 -17.46 -10.57
N GLN A 100 -0.41 -17.30 -11.66
CA GLN A 100 -0.37 -16.03 -12.37
C GLN A 100 -1.70 -15.85 -13.09
N GLU A 101 -2.68 -15.24 -12.42
CA GLU A 101 -3.85 -14.59 -12.99
C GLU A 101 -4.64 -13.99 -11.81
N SER A 102 -4.31 -12.76 -11.45
CA SER A 102 -5.01 -12.02 -10.40
C SER A 102 -6.44 -11.71 -10.88
N THR A 103 -7.40 -12.40 -10.29
CA THR A 103 -8.83 -12.15 -10.53
C THR A 103 -9.43 -11.34 -9.37
N TYR A 104 -10.55 -10.68 -9.62
CA TYR A 104 -11.27 -9.83 -8.64
C TYR A 104 -11.63 -10.54 -7.31
N GLU A 105 -11.54 -11.87 -7.26
CA GLU A 105 -11.85 -12.70 -6.09
C GLU A 105 -10.81 -12.59 -4.96
N ASP A 106 -9.55 -12.25 -5.26
CA ASP A 106 -8.49 -12.14 -4.23
C ASP A 106 -8.76 -10.98 -3.25
N ASN A 107 -9.42 -9.91 -3.70
CA ASN A 107 -9.82 -8.79 -2.84
C ASN A 107 -10.98 -9.15 -1.89
N GLN A 108 -11.82 -10.13 -2.23
CA GLN A 108 -12.93 -10.60 -1.38
C GLN A 108 -12.40 -11.44 -0.22
N ILE A 109 -11.46 -12.37 -0.47
CA ILE A 109 -10.89 -13.24 0.57
C ILE A 109 -10.14 -12.44 1.65
N ILE A 110 -9.40 -11.41 1.24
CA ILE A 110 -8.65 -10.52 2.15
C ILE A 110 -9.59 -9.63 2.99
N SER A 111 -10.75 -9.25 2.44
CA SER A 111 -11.78 -8.51 3.17
C SER A 111 -12.43 -9.34 4.29
N THR A 112 -12.57 -10.66 4.07
CA THR A 112 -13.11 -11.62 5.05
C THR A 112 -12.18 -11.83 6.24
N LEU A 113 -10.86 -11.66 6.06
CA LEU A 113 -9.86 -11.69 7.14
C LEU A 113 -9.77 -10.35 7.91
N GLY A 114 -10.62 -9.36 7.60
CA GLY A 114 -10.64 -8.06 8.27
C GLY A 114 -9.44 -7.16 7.94
N VAL A 115 -8.58 -7.55 7.01
CA VAL A 115 -7.39 -6.77 6.63
C VAL A 115 -7.76 -5.86 5.46
N LYS A 116 -8.25 -4.66 5.76
CA LYS A 116 -8.55 -3.67 4.70
C LYS A 116 -7.24 -3.28 4.02
N MET A 117 -7.08 -3.71 2.76
CA MET A 117 -5.93 -3.38 1.92
C MET A 117 -5.69 -1.88 1.95
N CYS A 118 -4.44 -1.49 2.19
CA CYS A 118 -4.06 -0.08 2.29
C CYS A 118 -4.10 0.55 0.89
N ALA A 119 -5.29 0.95 0.47
CA ALA A 119 -5.51 1.62 -0.81
C ALA A 119 -4.78 2.97 -0.81
N SER A 120 -4.28 3.36 -1.98
CA SER A 120 -3.73 4.71 -2.17
C SER A 120 -4.80 5.75 -1.81
N PRO A 121 -4.43 6.90 -1.24
CA PRO A 121 -5.39 7.96 -0.96
C PRO A 121 -6.13 8.36 -2.25
N LEU A 122 -7.47 8.50 -2.17
CA LEU A 122 -8.32 8.75 -3.34
C LEU A 122 -8.03 10.11 -3.98
N ASN A 123 -7.80 11.13 -3.15
CA ASN A 123 -7.52 12.49 -3.58
C ASN A 123 -6.05 12.82 -3.32
N GLN A 124 -5.26 12.98 -4.38
CA GLN A 124 -3.82 13.25 -4.28
C GLN A 124 -3.47 14.56 -5.00
N ILE A 125 -2.73 15.42 -4.30
CA ILE A 125 -2.13 16.62 -4.88
C ILE A 125 -0.63 16.37 -5.02
N LEU A 126 -0.12 16.41 -6.25
CA LEU A 126 1.31 16.47 -6.51
C LEU A 126 1.75 17.93 -6.42
N TYR A 127 2.59 18.28 -5.46
CA TYR A 127 3.09 19.64 -5.23
C TYR A 127 4.62 19.72 -5.26
N GLY A 128 5.16 20.92 -5.47
CA GLY A 128 6.60 21.16 -5.55
C GLY A 128 6.97 22.25 -6.57
N PRO A 129 8.25 22.64 -6.66
CA PRO A 129 8.74 23.72 -7.55
C PRO A 129 8.31 23.55 -9.03
N PRO A 130 8.27 24.63 -9.81
CA PRO A 130 8.07 24.51 -11.26
C PRO A 130 9.18 23.65 -11.89
N GLY A 131 8.84 22.89 -12.94
CA GLY A 131 9.79 21.99 -13.62
C GLY A 131 9.99 20.59 -13.01
N THR A 132 9.38 20.26 -11.87
CA THR A 132 9.55 18.94 -11.21
C THR A 132 8.70 17.79 -11.79
N GLY A 133 8.18 17.94 -13.01
CA GLY A 133 7.46 16.86 -13.69
C GLY A 133 6.13 16.43 -13.06
N LYS A 134 5.47 17.29 -12.26
CA LYS A 134 4.16 17.01 -11.63
C LYS A 134 3.11 16.58 -12.66
N THR A 135 2.95 17.37 -13.72
CA THR A 135 2.01 17.10 -14.83
C THR A 135 2.36 15.81 -15.58
N TYR A 136 3.64 15.48 -15.72
CA TYR A 136 4.05 14.21 -16.33
C TYR A 136 3.72 13.03 -15.41
N SER A 137 3.93 13.22 -14.10
CA SER A 137 3.70 12.18 -13.09
C SER A 137 2.22 11.81 -12.93
N THR A 138 1.28 12.70 -13.29
CA THR A 138 -0.16 12.37 -13.24
C THR A 138 -0.53 11.24 -14.21
N VAL A 139 0.16 11.11 -15.36
CA VAL A 139 -0.05 9.99 -16.30
C VAL A 139 0.23 8.66 -15.60
N ASN A 140 1.37 8.57 -14.92
CA ASN A 140 1.72 7.38 -14.16
C ASN A 140 0.72 7.06 -13.04
N LYS A 141 0.19 8.09 -12.38
CA LYS A 141 -0.79 7.91 -11.30
C LYS A 141 -2.15 7.47 -11.83
N ALA A 142 -2.60 8.01 -12.95
CA ALA A 142 -3.81 7.55 -13.60
C ALA A 142 -3.69 6.08 -14.04
N LEU A 143 -2.55 5.67 -14.60
CA LEU A 143 -2.30 4.28 -14.96
C LEU A 143 -2.27 3.33 -13.74
N ASP A 144 -1.70 3.76 -12.60
CA ASP A 144 -1.77 2.99 -11.34
C ASP A 144 -3.22 2.70 -10.95
N ILE A 145 -4.10 3.69 -11.10
CA ILE A 145 -5.52 3.58 -10.71
C ILE A 145 -6.29 2.71 -11.70
N LEU A 146 -6.06 2.92 -13.01
CA LEU A 146 -6.80 2.24 -14.07
C LEU A 146 -6.39 0.77 -14.26
N LEU A 147 -5.10 0.48 -14.14
CA LEU A 147 -4.52 -0.81 -14.54
C LEU A 147 -3.90 -1.59 -13.38
N GLY A 148 -3.66 -0.94 -12.23
CA GLY A 148 -3.01 -1.57 -11.09
C GLY A 148 -1.65 -2.18 -11.47
N GLU A 149 -1.49 -3.48 -11.21
CA GLU A 149 -0.25 -4.24 -11.47
C GLU A 149 -0.03 -4.57 -12.95
N ASN A 150 -1.04 -4.40 -13.82
CA ASN A 150 -0.94 -4.61 -15.27
C ASN A 150 -0.31 -3.41 -16.00
N ARG A 151 0.80 -2.89 -15.46
CA ARG A 151 1.46 -1.65 -15.88
C ARG A 151 2.27 -1.75 -17.18
N ASN A 152 2.03 -2.76 -18.01
CA ASN A 152 2.67 -2.92 -19.31
C ASN A 152 1.92 -2.11 -20.36
N SER A 153 2.13 -0.79 -20.36
CA SER A 153 1.58 0.11 -21.38
C SER A 153 2.61 1.13 -21.86
N ASP A 154 2.71 1.33 -23.17
CA ASP A 154 3.56 2.37 -23.80
C ASP A 154 2.99 3.79 -23.65
N ILE A 155 2.11 3.99 -22.67
CA ILE A 155 1.43 5.24 -22.38
C ILE A 155 2.32 6.07 -21.47
N ASN A 156 2.99 7.05 -22.07
CA ASN A 156 3.91 7.96 -21.41
C ASN A 156 3.49 9.43 -21.54
N SER A 157 2.30 9.71 -22.09
CA SER A 157 1.80 11.07 -22.30
C SER A 157 0.31 11.18 -22.00
N ILE A 158 -0.14 12.40 -21.68
CA ILE A 158 -1.56 12.71 -21.45
C ILE A 158 -2.38 12.40 -22.71
N GLY A 159 -1.84 12.68 -23.90
CA GLY A 159 -2.52 12.40 -25.17
C GLY A 159 -2.83 10.92 -25.35
N LYS A 160 -1.84 10.04 -25.18
CA LYS A 160 -2.02 8.59 -25.26
C LYS A 160 -2.96 8.05 -24.19
N LEU A 161 -2.92 8.63 -22.99
CA LEU A 161 -3.82 8.26 -21.90
C LEU A 161 -5.28 8.58 -22.26
N LYS A 162 -5.52 9.78 -22.81
CA LYS A 162 -6.85 10.22 -23.24
C LYS A 162 -7.38 9.41 -24.42
N GLU A 163 -6.52 9.06 -25.37
CA GLU A 163 -6.87 8.20 -26.51
C GLU A 163 -7.41 6.84 -26.05
N LYS A 164 -6.74 6.20 -25.08
CA LYS A 164 -7.13 4.88 -24.59
C LYS A 164 -8.24 4.89 -23.54
N PHE A 165 -8.27 5.91 -22.67
CA PHE A 165 -9.12 5.94 -21.47
C PHE A 165 -9.98 7.21 -21.37
N GLY A 166 -10.31 7.87 -22.48
CA GLY A 166 -11.01 9.15 -22.47
C GLY A 166 -12.40 9.15 -21.82
N SER A 167 -13.04 7.99 -21.65
CA SER A 167 -14.29 7.84 -20.89
C SER A 167 -14.10 7.70 -19.37
N GLN A 168 -12.87 7.42 -18.92
CA GLN A 168 -12.51 7.16 -17.53
C GLN A 168 -11.59 8.23 -16.95
N VAL A 169 -10.92 9.03 -17.79
CA VAL A 169 -9.98 10.07 -17.39
C VAL A 169 -10.26 11.36 -18.12
N GLU A 170 -10.40 12.44 -17.35
CA GLU A 170 -10.45 13.79 -17.85
C GLU A 170 -9.27 14.61 -17.32
N PHE A 171 -8.74 15.50 -18.16
CA PHE A 171 -7.66 16.40 -17.78
C PHE A 171 -8.18 17.84 -17.83
N VAL A 172 -8.23 18.48 -16.66
CA VAL A 172 -8.70 19.86 -16.49
C VAL A 172 -7.56 20.73 -15.97
N THR A 173 -7.55 22.00 -16.36
CA THR A 173 -6.61 23.01 -15.85
C THR A 173 -7.42 24.13 -15.21
N PHE A 174 -7.08 24.52 -13.98
CA PHE A 174 -7.73 25.63 -13.30
C PHE A 174 -7.09 26.96 -13.70
N HIS A 175 -7.94 27.96 -13.87
CA HIS A 175 -7.54 29.36 -14.08
C HIS A 175 -8.13 30.20 -12.94
N GLN A 176 -7.64 31.42 -12.74
CA GLN A 176 -8.13 32.28 -11.66
C GLN A 176 -9.64 32.61 -11.79
N SER A 177 -10.17 32.56 -13.00
CA SER A 177 -11.56 32.83 -13.34
C SER A 177 -12.41 31.56 -13.54
N TYR A 178 -11.95 30.41 -13.02
CA TYR A 178 -12.64 29.13 -13.16
C TYR A 178 -13.96 29.09 -12.38
#